data_AF-A0A8S0H5T4-F1
#
_entry.id   AF-A0A8S0H5T4-F1
#
_cell.length_a   1.000
_cell.length_b   1.000
_cell.length_c   1.000
_cell.angle_alpha   90.00
_cell.angle_beta   90.00
_cell.angle_gamma   90.00
#
_symmetry.space_group_name_H-M   'P 1'
#
loop_
_entity.id
_entity.type
_entity.pdbx_description
1 polymer ?
#
loop_
_entity_poly.entity_id
_entity_poly.type
_entity_poly.pdbx_seq_one_letter_code
_entity_poly.pdbx_strand_id
1 'polypeptide(L)'
;MANAAFMIRNGYHSFFETLYVAARYEPQGPDSIGKDLLQTFDRYRAEGRREALHGELYDAVMARVLPIVNQGLAPSEEFHPPRFTDLGPLPALLGQAAKDRQLKTGLASLGAGFEPRQGSADIHQFAADPVQFAQTHTLSAEALVKAGRLPAQGNVQLVEVAPRLYELEYTEHSANSVSGSPDSVPAYFLGYNGPNQANAAPAYVDIPKQARAGSFLFTGTLSGCSLVVTSLDATTYRVYHDGRVNSSLLYDNVVMAVDYKDYQVAGTAEGLAAAYMQVVDGQWQLVFQRQEYQREGQMVWPKLREGAEPLSIQTADSQVQERNRTQFAEYREQVHQNLKKVATQFGVSTEGVADGVYSGGDFSPEHPAIAAWNRLRDAVQAKVSADIEQLGNQRYQLQEQRRGPATRA
;
A
#
# COMPACT_ATOMS: atom_id res chain seq x y z
N MET A 1 -17.36 -12.40 -23.06
CA MET A 1 -16.58 -11.74 -21.99
C MET A 1 -16.80 -12.33 -20.59
N ALA A 2 -18.04 -12.48 -20.12
CA ALA A 2 -18.33 -13.04 -18.78
C ALA A 2 -17.67 -14.40 -18.48
N ASN A 3 -17.64 -15.34 -19.44
CA ASN A 3 -16.98 -16.64 -19.23
C ASN A 3 -15.45 -16.53 -19.12
N ALA A 4 -14.82 -15.57 -19.82
CA ALA A 4 -13.41 -15.29 -19.66
C ALA A 4 -13.14 -14.67 -18.28
N ALA A 5 -13.93 -13.68 -17.87
CA ALA A 5 -13.95 -13.11 -16.52
C ALA A 5 -14.13 -14.17 -15.41
N PHE A 6 -14.96 -15.18 -15.64
CA PHE A 6 -15.13 -16.30 -14.71
C PHE A 6 -13.89 -17.21 -14.63
N MET A 7 -13.19 -17.45 -15.74
CA MET A 7 -11.92 -18.20 -15.75
C MET A 7 -10.80 -17.43 -15.03
N ILE A 8 -10.83 -16.09 -15.10
CA ILE A 8 -9.93 -15.17 -14.38
C ILE A 8 -10.08 -15.32 -12.88
N ARG A 9 -11.33 -15.32 -12.39
CA ARG A 9 -11.67 -15.54 -10.97
C ARG A 9 -11.16 -16.90 -10.43
N ASN A 10 -10.88 -17.86 -11.31
CA ASN A 10 -10.47 -19.22 -10.95
C ASN A 10 -9.00 -19.54 -11.29
N GLY A 11 -8.15 -18.56 -11.59
CA GLY A 11 -6.69 -18.74 -11.63
C GLY A 11 -6.10 -19.40 -12.88
N TYR A 12 -6.78 -19.34 -14.03
CA TYR A 12 -6.26 -19.93 -15.28
C TYR A 12 -5.28 -19.00 -16.04
N HIS A 13 -4.08 -19.51 -16.36
CA HIS A 13 -2.95 -18.77 -16.95
C HIS A 13 -3.01 -18.52 -18.47
N SER A 14 -4.12 -18.83 -19.15
CA SER A 14 -4.37 -18.41 -20.55
C SER A 14 -5.12 -17.07 -20.65
N PHE A 15 -5.10 -16.28 -19.57
CA PHE A 15 -5.80 -15.01 -19.36
C PHE A 15 -5.90 -14.12 -20.62
N PHE A 16 -4.76 -13.77 -21.20
CA PHE A 16 -4.69 -12.83 -22.32
C PHE A 16 -5.14 -13.44 -23.65
N GLU A 17 -4.84 -14.71 -23.91
CA GLU A 17 -5.26 -15.40 -25.13
C GLU A 17 -6.78 -15.61 -25.13
N THR A 18 -7.34 -16.02 -23.99
CA THR A 18 -8.78 -16.19 -23.82
C THR A 18 -9.51 -14.86 -23.97
N LEU A 19 -9.00 -13.78 -23.39
CA LEU A 19 -9.56 -12.43 -23.57
C LEU A 19 -9.42 -11.92 -25.00
N TYR A 20 -8.27 -12.12 -25.64
CA TYR A 20 -8.05 -11.72 -27.02
C TYR A 20 -9.03 -12.43 -27.98
N VAL A 21 -9.20 -13.74 -27.80
CA VAL A 21 -10.17 -14.53 -28.58
C VAL A 21 -11.60 -14.09 -28.25
N ALA A 22 -11.96 -13.94 -26.98
CA ALA A 22 -13.29 -13.50 -26.57
C ALA A 22 -13.64 -12.11 -27.11
N ALA A 23 -12.69 -11.19 -27.11
CA ALA A 23 -12.83 -9.84 -27.65
C ALA A 23 -13.06 -9.85 -29.18
N ARG A 24 -12.43 -10.79 -29.89
CA ARG A 24 -12.62 -10.99 -31.35
C ARG A 24 -14.01 -11.48 -31.73
N TYR A 25 -14.66 -12.22 -30.84
CA TYR A 25 -15.98 -12.82 -31.09
C TYR A 25 -17.09 -12.17 -30.25
N GLU A 26 -16.81 -11.05 -29.57
CA GLU A 26 -17.83 -10.35 -28.80
C GLU A 26 -18.86 -9.71 -29.74
N PRO A 27 -20.17 -9.97 -29.56
CA PRO A 27 -21.22 -9.28 -30.29
C PRO A 27 -21.16 -7.76 -30.03
N GLN A 28 -21.25 -6.97 -31.09
CA GLN A 28 -21.19 -5.52 -30.99
C GLN A 28 -22.44 -4.99 -30.29
N GLY A 29 -22.24 -4.17 -29.27
CA GLY A 29 -23.31 -3.53 -28.49
C GLY A 29 -22.82 -2.28 -27.76
N PRO A 30 -23.74 -1.50 -27.16
CA PRO A 30 -23.42 -0.24 -26.48
C PRO A 30 -22.36 -0.40 -25.38
N ASP A 31 -22.36 -1.56 -24.70
CA ASP A 31 -21.47 -1.88 -23.59
C ASP A 31 -20.36 -2.87 -23.98
N SER A 32 -20.16 -3.13 -25.28
CA SER A 32 -19.12 -4.06 -25.75
C SER A 32 -17.72 -3.43 -25.63
N ILE A 33 -16.78 -4.18 -25.06
CA ILE A 33 -15.40 -3.71 -24.81
C ILE A 33 -14.37 -4.42 -25.70
N GLY A 34 -14.79 -5.38 -26.51
CA GLY A 34 -13.93 -6.26 -27.29
C GLY A 34 -13.11 -5.50 -28.32
N LYS A 35 -13.69 -4.49 -28.96
CA LYS A 35 -12.95 -3.64 -29.92
C LYS A 35 -11.80 -2.90 -29.24
N ASP A 36 -12.07 -2.32 -28.07
CA ASP A 36 -11.07 -1.57 -27.29
C ASP A 36 -9.99 -2.50 -26.72
N LEU A 37 -10.38 -3.71 -26.28
CA LEU A 37 -9.45 -4.74 -25.85
C LEU A 37 -8.51 -5.17 -26.99
N LEU A 38 -9.04 -5.44 -28.19
CA LEU A 38 -8.22 -5.80 -29.35
C LEU A 38 -7.23 -4.69 -29.73
N GLN A 39 -7.67 -3.43 -29.71
CA GLN A 39 -6.78 -2.29 -29.94
C GLN A 39 -5.69 -2.19 -28.88
N THR A 40 -6.02 -2.47 -27.61
CA THR A 40 -5.06 -2.52 -26.51
C THR A 40 -4.01 -3.60 -26.74
N PHE A 41 -4.43 -4.80 -27.14
CA PHE A 41 -3.52 -5.89 -27.50
C PHE A 41 -2.62 -5.55 -28.67
N ASP A 42 -3.18 -4.99 -29.75
CA ASP A 42 -2.42 -4.66 -30.96
C ASP A 42 -1.40 -3.53 -30.70
N ARG A 43 -1.76 -2.53 -29.89
CA ARG A 43 -0.86 -1.46 -29.45
C ARG A 43 0.35 -2.02 -28.70
N TYR A 44 0.12 -2.75 -27.61
CA TYR A 44 1.23 -3.25 -26.80
C TYR A 44 2.02 -4.37 -27.50
N ARG A 45 1.40 -5.09 -28.44
CA ARG A 45 2.15 -5.99 -29.32
C ARG A 45 3.11 -5.23 -30.24
N ALA A 46 2.74 -4.04 -30.72
CA ALA A 46 3.60 -3.21 -31.55
C ALA A 46 4.72 -2.54 -30.73
N GLU A 47 4.40 -2.05 -29.53
CA GLU A 47 5.36 -1.45 -28.59
C GLU A 47 6.35 -2.48 -28.05
N GLY A 48 5.87 -3.66 -27.64
CA GLY A 48 6.70 -4.77 -27.15
C GLY A 48 7.66 -5.38 -28.17
N ARG A 49 7.55 -5.01 -29.45
CA ARG A 49 8.54 -5.34 -30.49
C ARG A 49 9.72 -4.36 -30.55
N ARG A 50 9.55 -3.17 -29.96
CA ARG A 50 10.54 -2.08 -29.98
C ARG A 50 11.27 -1.98 -28.65
N GLU A 51 10.57 -2.22 -27.56
CA GLU A 51 11.10 -2.13 -26.20
C GLU A 51 10.51 -3.20 -25.29
N ALA A 52 11.20 -3.52 -24.19
CA ALA A 52 10.70 -4.47 -23.21
C ALA A 52 9.57 -3.83 -22.39
N LEU A 53 8.40 -4.46 -22.39
CA LEU A 53 7.25 -4.06 -21.58
C LEU A 53 7.32 -4.76 -20.21
N HIS A 54 6.97 -4.06 -19.14
CA HIS A 54 7.03 -4.48 -17.74
C HIS A 54 5.63 -4.54 -17.10
N GLY A 55 4.66 -5.10 -17.83
CA GLY A 55 3.29 -5.34 -17.33
C GLY A 55 2.24 -4.34 -17.82
N GLU A 56 2.57 -3.41 -18.71
CA GLU A 56 1.66 -2.37 -19.22
C GLU A 56 0.47 -2.95 -20.00
N LEU A 57 0.68 -4.07 -20.71
CA LEU A 57 -0.40 -4.83 -21.32
C LEU A 57 -1.35 -5.40 -20.25
N TYR A 58 -0.79 -5.88 -19.14
CA TYR A 58 -1.57 -6.43 -18.04
C TYR A 58 -2.43 -5.35 -17.39
N ASP A 59 -1.82 -4.23 -17.00
CA ASP A 59 -2.52 -3.11 -16.36
C ASP A 59 -3.64 -2.56 -17.25
N ALA A 60 -3.38 -2.40 -18.55
CA ALA A 60 -4.37 -1.85 -19.48
C ALA A 60 -5.54 -2.80 -19.75
N VAL A 61 -5.29 -4.11 -19.83
CA VAL A 61 -6.36 -5.10 -19.99
C VAL A 61 -7.17 -5.21 -18.69
N MET A 62 -6.51 -5.25 -17.53
CA MET A 62 -7.19 -5.30 -16.23
C MET A 62 -8.05 -4.06 -16.00
N ALA A 63 -7.60 -2.86 -16.37
CA ALA A 63 -8.38 -1.63 -16.25
C ALA A 63 -9.73 -1.69 -17.00
N ARG A 64 -9.81 -2.48 -18.08
CA ARG A 64 -11.05 -2.66 -18.87
C ARG A 64 -11.91 -3.82 -18.38
N VAL A 65 -11.28 -4.87 -17.85
CA VAL A 65 -11.96 -6.11 -17.47
C VAL A 65 -12.44 -6.06 -16.01
N LEU A 66 -11.70 -5.43 -15.10
CA LEU A 66 -12.02 -5.39 -13.68
C LEU A 66 -13.39 -4.79 -13.35
N PRO A 67 -13.82 -3.67 -13.95
CA PRO A 67 -15.16 -3.14 -13.68
C PRO A 67 -16.29 -4.13 -13.99
N ILE A 68 -16.09 -5.02 -14.97
CA ILE A 68 -17.04 -6.07 -15.34
C ILE A 68 -16.92 -7.26 -14.38
N VAL A 69 -15.70 -7.65 -14.02
CA VAL A 69 -15.45 -8.76 -13.09
C VAL A 69 -16.01 -8.46 -11.69
N ASN A 70 -15.85 -7.23 -11.24
CA ASN A 70 -16.26 -6.77 -9.91
C ASN A 70 -17.69 -6.23 -9.87
N GLN A 71 -18.41 -6.28 -11.00
CA GLN A 71 -19.76 -5.75 -11.09
C GLN A 71 -20.69 -6.47 -10.09
N GLY A 72 -21.26 -5.69 -9.16
CA GLY A 72 -22.21 -6.19 -8.17
C GLY A 72 -21.57 -6.90 -6.97
N LEU A 73 -20.25 -6.87 -6.82
CA LEU A 73 -19.55 -7.38 -5.64
C LEU A 73 -19.46 -6.32 -4.55
N ALA A 74 -19.49 -6.75 -3.29
CA ALA A 74 -19.11 -5.88 -2.17
C ALA A 74 -17.60 -5.59 -2.22
N PRO A 75 -17.12 -4.43 -1.71
CA PRO A 75 -15.69 -4.08 -1.74
C PRO A 75 -14.75 -5.13 -1.12
N SER A 76 -15.23 -5.92 -0.16
CA SER A 76 -14.46 -7.02 0.46
C SER A 76 -14.38 -8.29 -0.39
N GLU A 77 -15.18 -8.38 -1.45
CA GLU A 77 -15.31 -9.55 -2.33
C GLU A 77 -14.83 -9.27 -3.75
N GLU A 78 -14.43 -8.02 -4.03
CA GLU A 78 -13.86 -7.63 -5.30
C GLU A 78 -12.62 -8.47 -5.64
N PHE A 79 -12.51 -8.86 -6.92
CA PHE A 79 -11.34 -9.52 -7.43
C PHE A 79 -10.26 -8.48 -7.71
N HIS A 80 -9.07 -8.72 -7.17
CA HIS A 80 -7.90 -7.90 -7.43
C HIS A 80 -6.77 -8.77 -7.97
N PRO A 81 -6.22 -8.41 -9.13
CA PRO A 81 -5.19 -9.21 -9.75
C PRO A 81 -3.89 -9.21 -8.93
N PRO A 82 -3.19 -10.34 -8.82
CA PRO A 82 -1.80 -10.33 -8.38
C PRO A 82 -0.94 -9.57 -9.40
N ARG A 83 -0.12 -8.62 -8.93
CA ARG A 83 0.88 -7.93 -9.75
C ARG A 83 2.05 -8.90 -10.01
N PHE A 84 2.18 -9.36 -11.25
CA PHE A 84 3.32 -10.19 -11.67
C PHE A 84 4.54 -9.31 -11.96
N THR A 85 5.70 -9.68 -11.42
CA THR A 85 7.00 -9.10 -11.79
C THR A 85 7.78 -10.10 -12.65
N ASP A 86 8.90 -9.67 -13.23
CA ASP A 86 9.76 -10.48 -14.11
C ASP A 86 10.27 -11.80 -13.49
N LEU A 87 10.16 -11.96 -12.16
CA LEU A 87 10.60 -13.14 -11.40
C LEU A 87 9.44 -13.89 -10.71
N GLY A 88 8.20 -13.65 -11.13
CA GLY A 88 7.00 -14.24 -10.53
C GLY A 88 6.34 -13.33 -9.49
N PRO A 89 5.42 -13.85 -8.66
CA PRO A 89 4.76 -13.07 -7.62
C PRO A 89 5.77 -12.77 -6.51
N LEU A 90 6.23 -11.52 -6.43
CA LEU A 90 6.82 -10.99 -5.21
C LEU A 90 5.72 -10.94 -4.13
N PRO A 91 6.07 -11.07 -2.83
CA PRO A 91 5.16 -10.67 -1.77
C PRO A 91 4.58 -9.30 -2.11
N ALA A 92 3.26 -9.19 -2.11
CA ALA A 92 2.51 -8.04 -2.62
C ALA A 92 3.08 -6.70 -2.10
N LEU A 93 3.51 -6.70 -0.84
CA LEU A 93 4.13 -5.57 -0.13
C LEU A 93 5.54 -5.21 -0.61
N LEU A 94 6.37 -6.19 -0.98
CA LEU A 94 7.68 -5.93 -1.60
C LEU A 94 7.50 -5.37 -3.02
N GLY A 95 6.52 -5.89 -3.76
CA GLY A 95 6.11 -5.33 -5.06
C GLY A 95 5.61 -3.88 -4.93
N GLN A 96 4.82 -3.59 -3.90
CA GLN A 96 4.36 -2.23 -3.60
C GLN A 96 5.51 -1.31 -3.20
N ALA A 97 6.41 -1.73 -2.30
CA ALA A 97 7.57 -0.93 -1.92
C ALA A 97 8.49 -0.63 -3.10
N ALA A 98 8.67 -1.58 -4.02
CA ALA A 98 9.40 -1.39 -5.26
C ALA A 98 8.68 -0.42 -6.22
N LYS A 99 7.36 -0.60 -6.42
CA LYS A 99 6.50 0.29 -7.22
C LYS A 99 6.53 1.71 -6.68
N ASP A 100 6.36 1.89 -5.37
CA ASP A 100 6.40 3.20 -4.73
C ASP A 100 7.78 3.80 -4.82
N ARG A 101 8.86 3.02 -4.62
CA ARG A 101 10.21 3.51 -4.87
C ARG A 101 10.37 3.99 -6.32
N GLN A 102 9.85 3.26 -7.30
CA GLN A 102 9.90 3.64 -8.72
C GLN A 102 9.05 4.87 -9.03
N LEU A 103 7.83 4.97 -8.47
CA LEU A 103 6.99 6.16 -8.58
C LEU A 103 7.67 7.37 -7.92
N LYS A 104 8.31 7.16 -6.76
CA LYS A 104 9.11 8.15 -6.03
C LYS A 104 10.39 8.54 -6.78
N THR A 105 10.98 7.67 -7.59
CA THR A 105 12.05 8.09 -8.51
C THR A 105 11.55 9.05 -9.60
N GLY A 106 10.26 8.97 -9.96
CA GLY A 106 9.56 9.97 -10.78
C GLY A 106 9.16 11.25 -10.03
N LEU A 107 9.20 11.27 -8.69
CA LEU A 107 9.03 12.49 -7.87
C LEU A 107 10.26 13.42 -7.90
N ALA A 108 11.18 13.21 -8.85
CA ALA A 108 12.43 13.96 -8.98
C ALA A 108 12.45 14.84 -10.24
N SER A 109 12.01 16.10 -10.09
CA SER A 109 12.69 17.30 -10.62
C SER A 109 11.99 18.55 -10.10
N LEU A 110 11.94 18.72 -8.78
CA LEU A 110 11.69 20.02 -8.16
C LEU A 110 12.81 20.28 -7.16
N GLY A 111 13.79 21.05 -7.64
CA GLY A 111 14.96 21.47 -6.89
C GLY A 111 16.16 20.55 -7.10
N ALA A 112 17.08 20.96 -7.97
CA ALA A 112 18.48 20.69 -7.68
C ALA A 112 18.77 21.37 -6.33
N GLY A 113 19.10 20.59 -5.31
CA GLY A 113 19.51 21.14 -4.02
C GLY A 113 18.36 21.55 -3.10
N PHE A 114 18.73 21.52 -1.83
CA PHE A 114 17.95 21.87 -0.64
C PHE A 114 17.79 23.40 -0.55
N GLU A 115 17.24 24.05 -1.58
CA GLU A 115 16.93 25.48 -1.48
C GLU A 115 15.65 25.64 -0.63
N PRO A 116 15.70 26.35 0.51
CA PRO A 116 14.54 26.58 1.35
C PRO A 116 13.42 27.22 0.54
N ARG A 117 12.25 26.58 0.51
CA ARG A 117 11.06 27.14 -0.14
C ARG A 117 10.35 28.09 0.80
N GLN A 118 9.63 29.05 0.22
CA GLN A 118 8.83 30.00 0.99
C GLN A 118 7.62 29.27 1.60
N GLY A 119 7.49 29.34 2.93
CA GLY A 119 6.32 28.86 3.64
C GLY A 119 5.06 29.67 3.33
N SER A 120 3.91 29.01 3.35
CA SER A 120 2.58 29.63 3.26
C SER A 120 2.07 30.00 4.65
N ALA A 121 1.48 31.19 4.76
CA ALA A 121 0.74 31.64 5.93
C ALA A 121 -0.44 30.72 6.32
N ASP A 122 -0.86 29.82 5.41
CA ASP A 122 -1.88 28.81 5.68
C ASP A 122 -1.50 27.83 6.80
N ILE A 123 -0.22 27.74 7.19
CA ILE A 123 0.18 27.01 8.39
C ILE A 123 -0.54 27.51 9.64
N HIS A 124 -0.90 28.80 9.71
CA HIS A 124 -1.66 29.36 10.83
C HIS A 124 -3.13 28.92 10.80
N GLN A 125 -3.72 28.77 9.61
CA GLN A 125 -5.06 28.19 9.48
C GLN A 125 -5.05 26.71 9.85
N PHE A 126 -4.03 25.97 9.41
CA PHE A 126 -3.84 24.58 9.80
C PHE A 126 -3.65 24.44 11.31
N ALA A 127 -2.87 25.31 11.95
CA ALA A 127 -2.69 25.30 13.40
C ALA A 127 -3.96 25.67 14.19
N ALA A 128 -4.82 26.53 13.62
CA ALA A 128 -6.05 26.98 14.26
C ALA A 128 -7.20 25.97 14.14
N ASP A 129 -7.39 25.36 12.98
CA ASP A 129 -8.38 24.31 12.74
C ASP A 129 -7.78 23.19 11.88
N PRO A 130 -7.00 22.28 12.49
CA PRO A 130 -6.28 21.27 11.74
C PRO A 130 -7.19 20.23 11.11
N VAL A 131 -8.37 20.00 11.69
CA VAL A 131 -9.37 19.05 11.18
C VAL A 131 -9.97 19.57 9.89
N GLN A 132 -10.51 20.80 9.91
CA GLN A 132 -11.12 21.39 8.72
C GLN A 132 -10.10 21.57 7.59
N PHE A 133 -8.89 21.99 7.92
CA PHE A 133 -7.82 22.16 6.95
C PHE A 133 -7.49 20.84 6.26
N ALA A 134 -7.26 19.75 7.02
CA ALA A 134 -6.92 18.45 6.47
C ALA A 134 -8.08 17.70 5.81
N GLN A 135 -9.34 18.12 6.02
CA GLN A 135 -10.47 17.60 5.25
C GLN A 135 -10.52 18.16 3.83
N THR A 136 -9.97 19.37 3.63
CA THR A 136 -10.12 20.13 2.38
C THR A 136 -8.83 20.27 1.58
N HIS A 137 -7.68 20.00 2.21
CA HIS A 137 -6.35 20.10 1.62
C HIS A 137 -5.57 18.79 1.76
N THR A 138 -4.81 18.42 0.73
CA THR A 138 -3.90 17.28 0.76
C THR A 138 -2.59 17.71 1.43
N LEU A 139 -2.14 16.94 2.43
CA LEU A 139 -0.85 17.11 3.07
C LEU A 139 0.14 16.05 2.56
N SER A 140 1.28 16.48 2.05
CA SER A 140 2.34 15.61 1.56
C SER A 140 3.53 15.63 2.52
N ALA A 141 3.96 14.45 2.96
CA ALA A 141 5.15 14.28 3.79
C ALA A 141 6.41 13.91 2.97
N GLU A 142 6.35 13.98 1.63
CA GLU A 142 7.47 13.56 0.78
C GLU A 142 8.72 14.46 0.95
N ALA A 143 8.54 15.74 1.27
CA ALA A 143 9.66 16.62 1.59
C ALA A 143 10.37 16.21 2.90
N LEU A 144 9.63 15.74 3.91
CA LEU A 144 10.22 15.18 5.14
C LEU A 144 11.02 13.89 4.85
N VAL A 145 10.49 13.02 3.98
CA VAL A 145 11.20 11.80 3.56
C VAL A 145 12.52 12.15 2.85
N LYS A 146 12.50 13.15 1.97
CA LYS A 146 13.69 13.62 1.25
C LYS A 146 14.73 14.27 2.17
N ALA A 147 14.29 14.97 3.22
CA ALA A 147 15.19 15.58 4.20
C ALA A 147 15.98 14.54 5.02
N GLY A 148 15.54 13.27 5.03
CA GLY A 148 16.26 12.19 5.66
C GLY A 148 16.19 12.26 7.19
N ARG A 149 17.33 12.33 7.86
CA ARG A 149 17.39 12.30 9.32
C ARG A 149 17.15 13.69 9.90
N LEU A 150 15.93 13.93 10.35
CA LEU A 150 15.51 15.15 11.05
C LEU A 150 15.77 15.07 12.57
N PRO A 151 15.97 16.21 13.26
CA PRO A 151 15.95 16.25 14.72
C PRO A 151 14.55 15.95 15.25
N ALA A 152 14.46 15.47 16.50
CA ALA A 152 13.18 15.09 17.11
C ALA A 152 12.19 16.27 17.28
N GLN A 153 12.69 17.51 17.27
CA GLN A 153 11.90 18.74 17.40
C GLN A 153 12.47 19.82 16.48
N GLY A 154 11.60 20.71 16.03
CA GLY A 154 11.94 21.92 15.29
C GLY A 154 10.68 22.65 14.86
N ASN A 155 10.73 23.31 13.71
CA ASN A 155 9.55 23.95 13.13
C ASN A 155 9.17 23.26 11.82
N VAL A 156 7.86 23.21 11.56
CA VAL A 156 7.29 22.84 10.27
C VAL A 156 6.76 24.08 9.57
N GLN A 157 6.87 24.11 8.25
CA GLN A 157 6.14 25.04 7.39
C GLN A 157 5.31 24.26 6.36
N LEU A 158 4.23 24.88 5.89
CA LEU A 158 3.51 24.38 4.72
C LEU A 158 4.06 25.07 3.47
N VAL A 159 4.35 24.31 2.43
CA VAL A 159 4.67 24.88 1.11
C VAL A 159 3.58 24.48 0.14
N GLU A 160 2.84 25.45 -0.40
CA GLU A 160 1.83 25.18 -1.43
C GLU A 160 2.54 24.81 -2.74
N VAL A 161 2.28 23.60 -3.24
CA VAL A 161 2.90 23.10 -4.49
C VAL A 161 1.90 22.92 -5.63
N ALA A 162 0.61 22.85 -5.30
CA ALA A 162 -0.50 22.88 -6.24
C ALA A 162 -1.78 23.32 -5.49
N PRO A 163 -2.87 23.69 -6.18
CA PRO A 163 -4.11 24.06 -5.53
C PRO A 163 -4.57 23.00 -4.54
N ARG A 164 -4.65 23.39 -3.27
CA ARG A 164 -5.01 22.52 -2.14
C ARG A 164 -4.06 21.35 -1.86
N LEU A 165 -2.81 21.43 -2.30
CA LEU A 165 -1.76 20.47 -2.00
C LEU A 165 -0.57 21.19 -1.37
N TYR A 166 -0.29 20.82 -0.12
CA TYR A 166 0.82 21.37 0.65
C TYR A 166 1.84 20.29 0.97
N GLU A 167 3.12 20.62 0.83
CA GLU A 167 4.20 19.82 1.39
C GLU A 167 4.55 20.29 2.81
N LEU A 168 4.73 19.32 3.69
CA LEU A 168 5.24 19.52 5.04
C LEU A 168 6.76 19.61 4.97
N GLU A 169 7.33 20.76 5.31
CA GLU A 169 8.77 20.94 5.31
C GLU A 169 9.31 21.24 6.70
N TYR A 170 10.42 20.61 7.03
CA TYR A 170 11.21 20.95 8.21
C TYR A 170 11.97 22.26 7.98
N THR A 171 12.06 23.09 9.01
CA THR A 171 12.86 24.32 8.98
C THR A 171 13.53 24.61 10.33
N GLU A 172 14.80 25.03 10.28
CA GLU A 172 15.68 25.18 11.45
C GLU A 172 15.48 26.47 12.26
N HIS A 173 14.53 27.35 11.91
CA HIS A 173 14.40 28.69 12.48
C HIS A 173 14.59 28.71 14.01
N SER A 174 15.77 29.16 14.44
CA SER A 174 16.12 29.27 15.85
C SER A 174 15.35 30.43 16.48
N ALA A 175 15.01 30.33 17.77
CA ALA A 175 14.42 31.43 18.54
C ALA A 175 15.27 32.74 18.53
N ASN A 176 16.51 32.69 18.01
CA ASN A 176 17.44 33.82 17.92
C ASN A 176 17.69 34.32 16.48
N SER A 177 17.04 33.78 15.45
CA SER A 177 17.05 34.42 14.14
C SER A 177 16.08 35.61 14.16
N VAL A 178 16.59 36.81 13.93
CA VAL A 178 15.84 38.09 13.88
C VAL A 178 14.75 38.09 12.79
N SER A 179 14.70 37.03 11.96
CA SER A 179 13.70 36.74 10.95
C SER A 179 13.33 35.24 10.98
N GLY A 180 12.77 34.75 12.10
CA GLY A 180 12.00 33.50 12.02
C GLY A 180 10.92 33.69 10.95
N SER A 181 10.83 32.80 9.94
CA SER A 181 9.71 32.86 9.01
C SER A 181 8.42 32.84 9.84
N PRO A 182 7.56 33.88 9.74
CA PRO A 182 6.32 33.93 10.51
C PRO A 182 5.45 32.71 10.22
N ASP A 183 5.61 32.15 9.02
CA ASP A 183 4.83 31.06 8.47
C ASP A 183 5.43 29.69 8.84
N SER A 184 5.68 29.46 10.13
CA SER A 184 6.06 28.15 10.66
C SER A 184 5.54 27.92 12.09
N VAL A 185 5.41 26.66 12.50
CA VAL A 185 4.95 26.27 13.84
C VAL A 185 5.81 25.16 14.43
N PRO A 186 5.96 25.09 15.78
CA PRO A 186 6.74 24.06 16.42
C PRO A 186 6.12 22.67 16.21
N ALA A 187 6.97 21.69 15.91
CA ALA A 187 6.55 20.31 15.70
C ALA A 187 7.61 19.31 16.18
N TYR A 188 7.15 18.09 16.48
CA TYR A 188 7.98 16.91 16.61
C TYR A 188 8.15 16.25 15.25
N PHE A 189 9.32 15.67 15.00
CA PHE A 189 9.58 14.92 13.77
C PHE A 189 10.00 13.50 14.10
N LEU A 190 9.28 12.56 13.52
CA LEU A 190 9.51 11.13 13.67
C LEU A 190 10.21 10.61 12.41
N GLY A 191 11.40 10.04 12.63
CA GLY A 191 12.18 9.41 11.57
C GLY A 191 11.58 8.09 11.09
N TYR A 192 12.25 7.47 10.12
CA TYR A 192 11.87 6.18 9.55
C TYR A 192 13.09 5.32 9.31
N ASN A 193 13.07 4.07 9.79
CA ASN A 193 14.20 3.13 9.71
C ASN A 193 14.06 2.09 8.57
N GLY A 194 13.23 2.38 7.57
CA GLY A 194 13.08 1.54 6.38
C GLY A 194 12.05 0.40 6.51
N PRO A 195 11.71 -0.27 5.40
CA PRO A 195 10.59 -1.22 5.31
C PRO A 195 10.99 -2.65 5.73
N ASN A 196 12.15 -2.82 6.36
CA ASN A 196 12.67 -4.14 6.69
C ASN A 196 11.74 -4.84 7.69
N GLN A 197 11.13 -5.94 7.27
CA GLN A 197 10.18 -6.67 8.12
C GLN A 197 10.86 -7.33 9.34
N ALA A 198 12.17 -7.51 9.29
CA ALA A 198 13.00 -7.98 10.41
C ALA A 198 13.56 -6.83 11.27
N ASN A 199 13.10 -5.58 11.08
CA ASN A 199 13.60 -4.45 11.87
C ASN A 199 13.21 -4.60 13.35
N ALA A 200 14.20 -4.82 14.21
CA ALA A 200 14.03 -4.88 15.66
C ALA A 200 14.14 -3.50 16.35
N ALA A 201 14.56 -2.45 15.63
CA ALA A 201 14.72 -1.10 16.16
C ALA A 201 13.98 -0.05 15.29
N PRO A 202 12.63 0.00 15.35
CA PRO A 202 11.85 1.08 14.73
C PRO A 202 12.23 2.46 15.27
N ALA A 203 12.08 3.50 14.45
CA ALA A 203 12.30 4.87 14.89
C ALA A 203 11.17 5.30 15.83
N TYR A 204 11.50 6.09 16.86
CA TYR A 204 10.52 6.62 17.78
C TYR A 204 10.82 8.05 18.22
N VAL A 205 9.79 8.72 18.71
CA VAL A 205 9.87 9.99 19.46
C VAL A 205 8.97 9.92 20.68
N ASP A 206 9.45 10.48 21.78
CA ASP A 206 8.67 10.61 23.01
C ASP A 206 8.02 12.00 23.05
N ILE A 207 6.71 12.04 23.30
CA ILE A 207 5.92 13.27 23.38
C ILE A 207 5.13 13.31 24.70
N PRO A 208 4.93 14.49 25.29
CA PRO A 208 4.13 14.60 26.50
C PRO A 208 2.66 14.33 26.19
N LYS A 209 1.95 13.63 27.07
CA LYS A 209 0.49 13.39 26.95
C LYS A 209 -0.31 14.69 26.98
N GLN A 210 0.20 15.69 27.69
CA GLN A 210 -0.34 17.04 27.71
C GLN A 210 0.51 17.95 26.83
N ALA A 211 -0.11 18.53 25.80
CA ALA A 211 0.53 19.46 24.90
C ALA A 211 -0.42 20.62 24.58
N ARG A 212 0.12 21.72 24.06
CA ARG A 212 -0.68 22.90 23.72
C ARG A 212 -1.41 22.68 22.39
N ALA A 213 -2.60 23.26 22.25
CA ALA A 213 -3.28 23.29 20.96
C ALA A 213 -2.35 23.88 19.87
N GLY A 214 -2.42 23.31 18.66
CA GLY A 214 -1.50 23.64 17.58
C GLY A 214 -0.11 23.00 17.69
N SER A 215 0.10 22.06 18.63
CA SER A 215 1.29 21.18 18.60
C SER A 215 1.07 20.04 17.62
N PHE A 216 2.13 19.70 16.87
CA PHE A 216 2.08 18.64 15.87
C PHE A 216 3.23 17.65 16.02
N LEU A 217 3.03 16.44 15.51
CA LEU A 217 4.08 15.46 15.23
C LEU A 217 3.92 15.00 13.80
N PHE A 218 4.96 15.16 12.98
CA PHE A 218 4.96 14.69 11.60
C PHE A 218 5.93 13.53 11.38
N THR A 219 5.61 12.71 10.40
CA THR A 219 6.43 11.60 9.95
C THR A 219 6.37 11.50 8.43
N GLY A 220 7.23 10.69 7.83
CA GLY A 220 7.18 10.39 6.40
C GLY A 220 5.90 9.66 5.99
N THR A 221 5.55 9.73 4.70
CA THR A 221 4.38 9.07 4.13
C THR A 221 4.37 7.56 4.42
N LEU A 222 3.21 7.02 4.80
CA LEU A 222 3.01 5.60 5.06
C LEU A 222 2.75 4.85 3.74
N SER A 223 3.57 3.83 3.48
CA SER A 223 3.39 2.82 2.42
C SER A 223 3.83 1.47 2.97
N GLY A 224 2.88 0.58 3.27
CA GLY A 224 3.12 -0.66 4.01
C GLY A 224 3.49 -0.51 5.50
N CYS A 225 3.72 0.71 5.97
CA CYS A 225 4.20 1.02 7.32
C CYS A 225 3.04 1.18 8.32
N SER A 226 3.39 1.36 9.60
CA SER A 226 2.43 1.72 10.65
C SER A 226 2.94 2.90 11.46
N LEU A 227 2.02 3.70 11.98
CA LEU A 227 2.27 4.72 13.00
C LEU A 227 1.62 4.26 14.31
N VAL A 228 2.42 3.92 15.31
CA VAL A 228 1.96 3.27 16.54
C VAL A 228 2.22 4.18 17.74
N VAL A 229 1.19 4.48 18.53
CA VAL A 229 1.31 5.27 19.75
C VAL A 229 1.11 4.39 20.97
N THR A 230 2.11 4.35 21.84
CA THR A 230 2.09 3.59 23.09
C THR A 230 2.09 4.52 24.29
N SER A 231 1.38 4.13 25.35
CA SER A 231 1.49 4.79 26.65
C SER A 231 2.78 4.30 27.34
N LEU A 232 3.84 5.12 27.28
CA LEU A 232 5.13 4.80 27.88
C LEU A 232 5.06 4.87 29.41
N ASP A 233 4.48 5.94 29.94
CA ASP A 233 4.31 6.18 31.37
C ASP A 233 3.10 7.10 31.65
N ALA A 234 2.95 7.60 32.88
CA ALA A 234 1.83 8.45 33.28
C ALA A 234 1.76 9.80 32.52
N THR A 235 2.88 10.26 31.98
CA THR A 235 3.05 11.60 31.38
C THR A 235 3.49 11.59 29.93
N THR A 236 3.93 10.44 29.40
CA THR A 236 4.61 10.34 28.11
C THR A 236 3.92 9.33 27.20
N TYR A 237 3.74 9.70 25.93
CA TYR A 237 3.52 8.76 24.84
C TYR A 237 4.84 8.51 24.11
N ARG A 238 5.03 7.27 23.64
CA ARG A 238 6.06 6.95 22.65
C ARG A 238 5.41 6.62 21.32
N VAL A 239 5.82 7.33 20.28
CA VAL A 239 5.28 7.21 18.93
C VAL A 239 6.31 6.58 18.02
N TYR A 240 5.94 5.51 17.33
CA TYR A 240 6.81 4.75 16.43
C TYR A 240 6.37 4.86 14.98
N HIS A 241 7.32 5.05 14.06
CA HIS A 241 7.11 4.82 12.63
C HIS A 241 7.82 3.52 12.28
N ASP A 242 7.03 2.48 12.14
CA ASP A 242 7.50 1.12 11.95
C ASP A 242 7.23 0.68 10.50
N GLY A 243 8.29 0.24 9.81
CA GLY A 243 8.18 -0.27 8.45
C GLY A 243 7.55 -1.66 8.36
N ARG A 244 7.34 -2.34 9.49
CA ARG A 244 6.65 -3.62 9.55
C ARG A 244 5.16 -3.44 9.31
N VAL A 245 4.59 -4.39 8.58
CA VAL A 245 3.17 -4.35 8.22
C VAL A 245 2.30 -4.67 9.43
N ASN A 246 1.29 -3.84 9.68
CA ASN A 246 0.35 -3.98 10.79
C ASN A 246 1.06 -4.15 12.15
N SER A 247 2.11 -3.35 12.34
CA SER A 247 3.06 -3.53 13.43
C SER A 247 2.49 -3.22 14.81
N SER A 248 1.30 -2.60 14.91
CA SER A 248 0.67 -2.33 16.22
C SER A 248 0.53 -3.57 17.10
N LEU A 249 0.42 -4.76 16.50
CA LEU A 249 0.36 -6.05 17.20
C LEU A 249 1.66 -6.44 17.91
N LEU A 250 2.78 -5.80 17.56
CA LEU A 250 4.12 -6.08 18.07
C LEU A 250 4.46 -5.23 19.30
N TYR A 251 3.54 -4.38 19.74
CA TYR A 251 3.73 -3.44 20.85
C TYR A 251 2.77 -3.72 22.00
N ASP A 252 3.22 -3.37 23.19
CA ASP A 252 2.39 -3.30 24.39
C ASP A 252 1.90 -1.88 24.66
N ASN A 253 0.79 -1.77 25.39
CA ASN A 253 0.20 -0.49 25.83
C ASN A 253 -0.15 0.45 24.66
N VAL A 254 -0.58 -0.11 23.53
CA VAL A 254 -1.00 0.66 22.35
C VAL A 254 -2.32 1.38 22.65
N VAL A 255 -2.31 2.70 22.44
CA VAL A 255 -3.48 3.58 22.68
C VAL A 255 -4.04 4.18 21.39
N MET A 256 -3.25 4.28 20.33
CA MET A 256 -3.67 4.69 18.97
C MET A 256 -2.76 3.99 17.96
N ALA A 257 -3.28 3.63 16.80
CA ALA A 257 -2.46 3.06 15.73
C ALA A 257 -3.10 3.23 14.35
N VAL A 258 -2.28 3.59 13.37
CA VAL A 258 -2.63 3.47 11.95
C VAL A 258 -1.74 2.39 11.37
N ASP A 259 -2.34 1.26 11.03
CA ASP A 259 -1.69 0.13 10.39
C ASP A 259 -1.95 0.14 8.89
N TYR A 260 -1.15 -0.61 8.12
CA TYR A 260 -1.31 -0.74 6.68
C TYR A 260 -2.74 -1.12 6.26
N LYS A 261 -3.37 -2.04 6.99
CA LYS A 261 -4.78 -2.46 6.76
C LYS A 261 -5.77 -1.28 6.73
N ASP A 262 -5.48 -0.19 7.43
CA ASP A 262 -6.42 0.93 7.61
C ASP A 262 -6.46 1.84 6.37
N TYR A 263 -5.38 1.85 5.59
CA TYR A 263 -5.24 2.66 4.38
C TYR A 263 -4.92 1.85 3.13
N GLN A 264 -4.85 0.53 3.22
CA GLN A 264 -4.80 -0.38 2.09
C GLN A 264 -6.05 -0.18 1.21
N VAL A 265 -5.86 -0.14 -0.10
CA VAL A 265 -6.96 -0.24 -1.06
C VAL A 265 -7.41 -1.69 -1.06
N ALA A 266 -8.68 -1.91 -0.72
CA ALA A 266 -9.27 -3.24 -0.54
C ALA A 266 -8.84 -4.21 -1.65
N GLY A 267 -8.43 -5.40 -1.22
CA GLY A 267 -7.93 -6.51 -2.03
C GLY A 267 -6.72 -6.25 -2.92
N THR A 268 -6.17 -5.03 -2.99
CA THR A 268 -4.90 -4.76 -3.66
C THR A 268 -3.72 -4.78 -2.69
N ALA A 269 -2.50 -4.79 -3.23
CA ALA A 269 -1.28 -4.51 -2.47
C ALA A 269 -0.97 -3.01 -2.37
N GLU A 270 -1.92 -2.14 -2.69
CA GLU A 270 -1.71 -0.70 -2.75
C GLU A 270 -2.21 -0.04 -1.47
N GLY A 271 -1.51 1.00 -1.04
CA GLY A 271 -1.93 1.79 0.10
C GLY A 271 -0.94 2.90 0.34
N LEU A 272 -1.44 4.13 0.31
CA LEU A 272 -0.68 5.34 0.59
C LEU A 272 -1.47 6.18 1.60
N ALA A 273 -0.77 6.74 2.59
CA ALA A 273 -1.36 7.69 3.50
C ALA A 273 -0.35 8.70 4.02
N ALA A 274 -0.76 9.96 4.18
CA ALA A 274 -0.08 10.88 5.07
C ALA A 274 -0.64 10.68 6.48
N ALA A 275 0.24 10.51 7.47
CA ALA A 275 -0.15 10.35 8.86
C ALA A 275 0.68 11.28 9.76
N TYR A 276 0.05 11.80 10.80
CA TYR A 276 0.64 12.75 11.74
C TYR A 276 -0.18 12.76 13.03
N MET A 277 0.31 13.46 14.05
CA MET A 277 -0.47 13.75 15.24
C MET A 277 -0.67 15.25 15.40
N GLN A 278 -1.80 15.62 15.98
CA GLN A 278 -2.19 16.99 16.27
C GLN A 278 -2.79 17.08 17.67
N VAL A 279 -2.74 18.26 18.27
CA VAL A 279 -3.45 18.52 19.54
C VAL A 279 -4.72 19.34 19.28
N VAL A 280 -5.86 18.74 19.56
CA VAL A 280 -7.18 19.39 19.53
C VAL A 280 -7.82 19.20 20.90
N ASP A 281 -8.41 20.27 21.47
CA ASP A 281 -9.02 20.27 22.81
C ASP A 281 -8.08 19.73 23.92
N GLY A 282 -6.79 20.02 23.79
CA GLY A 282 -5.75 19.59 24.74
C GLY A 282 -5.44 18.10 24.73
N GLN A 283 -5.95 17.35 23.75
CA GLN A 283 -5.69 15.92 23.56
C GLN A 283 -4.96 15.66 22.26
N TRP A 284 -3.99 14.74 22.31
CA TRP A 284 -3.38 14.21 21.09
C TRP A 284 -4.38 13.38 20.30
N GLN A 285 -4.44 13.65 19.01
CA GLN A 285 -5.17 12.90 18.01
C GLN A 285 -4.18 12.33 16.99
N LEU A 286 -4.33 11.06 16.65
CA LEU A 286 -3.62 10.42 15.54
C LEU A 286 -4.47 10.57 14.28
N VAL A 287 -3.92 11.22 13.26
CA VAL A 287 -4.65 11.59 12.05
C VAL A 287 -3.99 10.94 10.84
N PHE A 288 -4.80 10.46 9.91
CA PHE A 288 -4.30 10.05 8.61
C PHE A 288 -5.26 10.40 7.47
N GLN A 289 -4.66 10.73 6.33
CA GLN A 289 -5.33 10.94 5.05
C GLN A 289 -5.05 9.74 4.16
N ARG A 290 -6.10 9.06 3.68
CA ARG A 290 -5.95 8.05 2.63
C ARG A 290 -5.61 8.77 1.33
N GLN A 291 -4.50 8.40 0.72
CA GLN A 291 -3.98 9.03 -0.47
C GLN A 291 -3.84 8.02 -1.60
N GLU A 292 -3.66 8.56 -2.79
CA GLU A 292 -3.19 7.87 -3.98
C GLU A 292 -2.30 8.80 -4.79
N TYR A 293 -1.50 8.23 -5.69
CA TYR A 293 -0.68 9.03 -6.60
C TYR A 293 -1.49 9.43 -7.84
N GLN A 294 -1.45 10.72 -8.16
CA GLN A 294 -1.82 11.24 -9.48
C GLN A 294 -0.56 11.58 -10.27
N ARG A 295 -0.64 11.49 -11.60
CA ARG A 295 0.45 11.89 -12.51
C ARG A 295 0.01 13.06 -13.36
N GLU A 296 0.78 14.15 -13.31
CA GLU A 296 0.61 15.33 -14.14
C GLU A 296 1.88 15.53 -14.96
N GLY A 297 1.83 15.14 -16.23
CA GLY A 297 3.01 15.09 -17.10
C GLY A 297 4.07 14.10 -16.57
N GLN A 298 5.27 14.59 -16.29
CA GLN A 298 6.34 13.80 -15.68
C GLN A 298 6.30 13.80 -14.15
N MET A 299 5.51 14.68 -13.53
CA MET A 299 5.42 14.80 -12.08
C MET A 299 4.37 13.85 -11.52
N VAL A 300 4.67 13.29 -10.36
CA VAL A 300 3.73 12.51 -9.56
C VAL A 300 3.41 13.33 -8.33
N TRP A 301 2.16 13.34 -7.90
CA TRP A 301 1.71 14.06 -6.71
C TRP A 301 0.80 13.17 -5.88
N PRO A 302 0.89 13.20 -4.55
CA PRO A 302 -0.17 12.63 -3.74
C PRO A 302 -1.43 13.49 -3.89
N LYS A 303 -2.58 12.82 -3.93
CA LYS A 303 -3.90 13.44 -3.75
C LYS A 303 -4.68 12.64 -2.72
N LEU A 304 -5.72 13.25 -2.14
CA LEU A 304 -6.72 12.51 -1.38
C LEU A 304 -7.34 11.40 -2.25
N ARG A 305 -7.51 10.22 -1.67
CA ARG A 305 -8.09 9.07 -2.37
C ARG A 305 -9.56 9.33 -2.70
N GLU A 306 -9.91 9.17 -3.97
CA GLU A 306 -11.29 9.31 -4.41
C GLU A 306 -12.18 8.20 -3.85
N GLY A 307 -13.41 8.55 -3.48
CA GLY A 307 -14.39 7.60 -2.93
C GLY A 307 -14.07 7.06 -1.53
N ALA A 308 -13.02 7.56 -0.88
CA ALA A 308 -12.70 7.24 0.52
C ALA A 308 -12.94 8.46 1.42
N GLU A 309 -13.20 8.19 2.70
CA GLU A 309 -13.19 9.25 3.72
C GLU A 309 -11.83 9.96 3.72
N PRO A 310 -11.80 11.29 3.52
CA PRO A 310 -10.57 12.04 3.27
C PRO A 310 -9.67 12.07 4.50
N LEU A 311 -10.25 12.00 5.69
CA LEU A 311 -9.56 12.11 6.96
C LEU A 311 -10.09 11.06 7.94
N SER A 312 -9.21 10.46 8.69
CA SER A 312 -9.55 9.58 9.80
C SER A 312 -8.77 10.01 11.03
N ILE A 313 -9.47 10.13 12.15
CA ILE A 313 -8.94 10.67 13.40
C ILE A 313 -9.18 9.64 14.51
N GLN A 314 -8.12 9.33 15.24
CA GLN A 314 -8.17 8.48 16.43
C GLN A 314 -7.78 9.30 17.65
N THR A 315 -8.41 8.99 18.78
CA THR A 315 -8.01 9.47 20.11
C THR A 315 -7.50 8.29 20.93
N ALA A 316 -6.78 8.58 22.01
CA ALA A 316 -6.23 7.55 22.87
C ALA A 316 -7.35 6.66 23.45
N ASP A 317 -7.29 5.37 23.17
CA ASP A 317 -8.24 4.37 23.63
C ASP A 317 -7.52 3.12 24.10
N SER A 318 -7.72 2.79 25.39
CA SER A 318 -7.14 1.60 26.05
C SER A 318 -7.55 0.27 25.42
N GLN A 319 -8.61 0.24 24.61
CA GLN A 319 -9.13 -0.97 23.98
C GLN A 319 -8.55 -1.22 22.58
N VAL A 320 -7.72 -0.31 22.03
CA VAL A 320 -7.15 -0.46 20.68
C VAL A 320 -6.32 -1.73 20.57
N GLN A 321 -5.46 -2.00 21.56
CA GLN A 321 -4.59 -3.17 21.54
C GLN A 321 -5.39 -4.48 21.50
N GLU A 322 -6.39 -4.62 22.37
CA GLU A 322 -7.21 -5.83 22.46
C GLU A 322 -8.07 -6.03 21.21
N ARG A 323 -8.64 -4.93 20.69
CA ARG A 323 -9.40 -4.94 19.43
C ARG A 323 -8.53 -5.39 18.26
N ASN A 324 -7.32 -4.85 18.14
CA ASN A 324 -6.39 -5.23 17.07
C ASN A 324 -5.97 -6.70 17.19
N ARG A 325 -5.69 -7.19 18.40
CA ARG A 325 -5.37 -8.61 18.65
C ARG A 325 -6.51 -9.54 18.26
N THR A 326 -7.74 -9.21 18.65
CA THR A 326 -8.94 -9.99 18.31
C THR A 326 -9.15 -10.05 16.79
N GLN A 327 -9.15 -8.89 16.12
CA GLN A 327 -9.29 -8.82 14.66
C GLN A 327 -8.20 -9.60 13.93
N PHE A 328 -6.96 -9.53 14.42
CA PHE A 328 -5.85 -10.29 13.83
C PHE A 328 -6.05 -11.80 14.00
N ALA A 329 -6.49 -12.25 15.18
CA ALA A 329 -6.76 -13.66 15.42
C ALA A 329 -7.85 -14.20 14.49
N GLU A 330 -8.95 -13.44 14.32
CA GLU A 330 -10.03 -13.77 13.39
C GLU A 330 -9.54 -13.83 11.94
N TYR A 331 -8.82 -12.80 11.49
CA TYR A 331 -8.25 -12.74 10.14
C TYR A 331 -7.29 -13.90 9.89
N ARG A 332 -6.40 -14.17 10.84
CA ARG A 332 -5.42 -15.25 10.76
C ARG A 332 -6.09 -16.61 10.63
N GLU A 333 -7.13 -16.85 11.42
CA GLU A 333 -7.92 -18.08 11.32
C GLU A 333 -8.61 -18.19 9.96
N GLN A 334 -9.19 -17.10 9.46
CA GLN A 334 -9.79 -17.08 8.12
C GLN A 334 -8.76 -17.43 7.02
N VAL A 335 -7.55 -16.86 7.07
CA VAL A 335 -6.46 -17.16 6.14
C VAL A 335 -6.04 -18.63 6.24
N HIS A 336 -5.89 -19.16 7.46
CA HIS A 336 -5.56 -20.57 7.69
C HIS A 336 -6.61 -21.52 7.11
N GLN A 337 -7.90 -21.23 7.29
CA GLN A 337 -8.99 -22.03 6.72
C GLN A 337 -9.02 -21.94 5.18
N ASN A 338 -8.78 -20.75 4.63
CA ASN A 338 -8.67 -20.57 3.18
C ASN A 338 -7.50 -21.38 2.60
N LEU A 339 -6.33 -21.37 3.23
CA LEU A 339 -5.19 -22.16 2.79
C LEU A 339 -5.50 -23.67 2.83
N LYS A 340 -6.15 -24.17 3.89
CA LYS A 340 -6.58 -25.58 3.98
C LYS A 340 -7.59 -25.95 2.89
N LYS A 341 -8.52 -25.05 2.56
CA LYS A 341 -9.48 -25.24 1.47
C LYS A 341 -8.77 -25.35 0.12
N VAL A 342 -7.83 -24.44 -0.17
CA VAL A 342 -7.03 -24.48 -1.40
C VAL A 342 -6.17 -25.75 -1.45
N ALA A 343 -5.53 -26.13 -0.35
CA ALA A 343 -4.76 -27.36 -0.28
C ALA A 343 -5.58 -28.60 -0.66
N THR A 344 -6.80 -28.72 -0.11
CA THR A 344 -7.73 -29.79 -0.44
C THR A 344 -8.10 -29.80 -1.94
N GLN A 345 -8.31 -28.62 -2.54
CA GLN A 345 -8.63 -28.51 -3.98
C GLN A 345 -7.49 -29.04 -4.87
N PHE A 346 -6.24 -28.85 -4.45
CA PHE A 346 -5.06 -29.32 -5.16
C PHE A 346 -4.59 -30.71 -4.71
N GLY A 347 -5.32 -31.39 -3.82
CA GLY A 347 -4.97 -32.72 -3.31
C GLY A 347 -3.76 -32.74 -2.37
N VAL A 348 -3.43 -31.60 -1.75
CA VAL A 348 -2.36 -31.48 -0.75
C VAL A 348 -2.94 -31.76 0.63
N SER A 349 -2.32 -32.68 1.39
CA SER A 349 -2.77 -33.05 2.74
C SER A 349 -2.66 -31.87 3.71
N THR A 350 -3.68 -31.71 4.55
CA THR A 350 -3.74 -30.71 5.64
C THR A 350 -3.61 -31.33 7.03
N GLU A 351 -3.34 -32.63 7.10
CA GLU A 351 -3.22 -33.37 8.35
C GLU A 351 -2.05 -32.84 9.20
N GLY A 352 -2.31 -32.60 10.49
CA GLY A 352 -1.31 -32.10 11.43
C GLY A 352 -0.90 -30.63 11.23
N VAL A 353 -1.56 -29.87 10.34
CA VAL A 353 -1.25 -28.44 10.15
C VAL A 353 -1.91 -27.60 11.25
N ALA A 354 -1.08 -27.14 12.18
CA ALA A 354 -1.41 -26.27 13.29
C ALA A 354 -0.19 -25.43 13.70
N ASP A 355 -0.42 -24.46 14.58
CA ASP A 355 0.66 -23.69 15.20
C ASP A 355 1.55 -24.57 16.08
N GLY A 356 2.85 -24.31 16.01
CA GLY A 356 3.80 -24.80 16.99
C GLY A 356 3.90 -23.89 18.22
N VAL A 357 4.71 -24.31 19.20
CA VAL A 357 4.98 -23.52 20.39
C VAL A 357 5.92 -22.36 20.04
N TYR A 358 5.52 -21.14 20.37
CA TYR A 358 6.43 -20.00 20.36
C TYR A 358 7.30 -20.03 21.63
N SER A 359 8.62 -20.10 21.46
CA SER A 359 9.60 -20.21 22.56
C SER A 359 10.51 -18.98 22.65
N GLY A 360 10.14 -17.89 21.99
CA GLY A 360 10.98 -16.70 21.83
C GLY A 360 11.86 -16.76 20.57
N GLY A 361 12.65 -15.70 20.37
CA GLY A 361 13.50 -15.53 19.19
C GLY A 361 13.01 -14.41 18.27
N ASP A 362 13.80 -14.13 17.23
CA ASP A 362 13.52 -13.04 16.30
C ASP A 362 12.20 -13.27 15.54
N PHE A 363 11.52 -12.17 15.24
CA PHE A 363 10.37 -12.19 14.34
C PHE A 363 10.85 -12.53 12.93
N SER A 364 10.66 -13.79 12.54
CA SER A 364 11.08 -14.32 11.25
C SER A 364 9.92 -15.09 10.60
N PRO A 365 9.70 -14.93 9.28
CA PRO A 365 8.74 -15.73 8.54
C PRO A 365 9.12 -17.21 8.50
N GLU A 366 10.34 -17.59 8.88
CA GLU A 366 10.83 -18.96 8.99
C GLU A 366 10.74 -19.54 10.41
N HIS A 367 10.13 -18.82 11.36
CA HIS A 367 10.08 -19.23 12.76
C HIS A 367 9.41 -20.61 12.94
N PRO A 368 9.95 -21.52 13.78
CA PRO A 368 9.43 -22.88 13.95
C PRO A 368 7.95 -22.97 14.32
N ALA A 369 7.44 -22.00 15.09
CA ALA A 369 6.02 -21.93 15.47
C ALA A 369 5.05 -21.83 14.28
N ILE A 370 5.50 -21.36 13.11
CA ILE A 370 4.67 -21.26 11.89
C ILE A 370 5.13 -22.20 10.77
N ALA A 371 6.10 -23.07 11.04
CA ALA A 371 6.72 -23.91 10.01
C ALA A 371 5.74 -24.87 9.33
N ALA A 372 4.72 -25.37 10.05
CA ALA A 372 3.69 -26.23 9.45
C ALA A 372 2.85 -25.48 8.40
N TRP A 373 2.52 -24.21 8.65
CA TRP A 373 1.79 -23.36 7.71
C TRP A 373 2.63 -23.00 6.48
N ASN A 374 3.91 -22.69 6.68
CA ASN A 374 4.83 -22.45 5.57
C ASN A 374 4.98 -23.69 4.68
N ARG A 375 5.18 -24.87 5.26
CA ARG A 375 5.25 -26.12 4.50
C ARG A 375 3.97 -26.38 3.70
N LEU A 376 2.80 -26.13 4.30
CA LEU A 376 1.52 -26.28 3.58
C LEU A 376 1.45 -25.30 2.40
N ARG A 377 1.75 -24.02 2.62
CA ARG A 377 1.78 -22.99 1.57
C ARG A 377 2.72 -23.40 0.43
N ASP A 378 3.94 -23.80 0.75
CA ASP A 378 4.96 -24.13 -0.24
C ASP A 378 4.57 -25.39 -1.04
N ALA A 379 3.96 -26.40 -0.39
CA ALA A 379 3.43 -27.58 -1.06
C ALA A 379 2.27 -27.25 -2.01
N VAL A 380 1.36 -26.37 -1.60
CA VAL A 380 0.29 -25.85 -2.46
C VAL A 380 0.87 -25.12 -3.66
N GLN A 381 1.82 -24.21 -3.43
CA GLN A 381 2.46 -23.45 -4.50
C GLN A 381 3.16 -24.37 -5.50
N ALA A 382 3.90 -25.37 -5.03
CA ALA A 382 4.55 -26.34 -5.90
C ALA A 382 3.55 -27.12 -6.75
N LYS A 383 2.41 -27.54 -6.17
CA LYS A 383 1.37 -28.27 -6.91
C LYS A 383 0.69 -27.39 -7.96
N VAL A 384 0.37 -26.14 -7.60
CA VAL A 384 -0.19 -25.15 -8.52
C VAL A 384 0.79 -24.92 -9.69
N SER A 385 2.06 -24.69 -9.41
CA SER A 385 3.08 -24.49 -10.44
C SER A 385 3.22 -25.69 -11.37
N ALA A 386 3.21 -26.91 -10.85
CA ALA A 386 3.27 -28.13 -11.66
C ALA A 386 2.04 -28.29 -12.57
N ASP A 387 0.84 -27.98 -12.07
CA ASP A 387 -0.39 -28.05 -12.87
C ASP A 387 -0.41 -26.98 -13.97
N ILE A 388 0.10 -25.77 -13.69
CA ILE A 388 0.27 -24.72 -14.68
C ILE A 388 1.25 -25.14 -15.78
N GLU A 389 2.38 -25.73 -15.41
CA GLU A 389 3.39 -26.21 -16.35
C GLU A 389 2.82 -27.32 -17.25
N GLN A 390 2.08 -28.28 -16.67
CA GLN A 390 1.42 -29.34 -17.42
C GLN A 390 0.43 -28.76 -18.44
N LEU A 391 -0.41 -27.80 -18.04
CA LEU A 391 -1.35 -27.12 -18.94
C LEU A 391 -0.62 -26.32 -20.03
N GLY A 392 0.49 -25.66 -19.67
CA GLY A 392 1.36 -24.94 -20.61
C GLY A 392 1.92 -25.87 -21.70
N ASN A 393 2.41 -27.04 -21.29
CA ASN A 393 2.94 -28.06 -22.20
C ASN A 393 1.86 -28.66 -23.09
N GLN A 394 0.68 -28.97 -22.54
CA GLN A 394 -0.48 -29.43 -23.33
C GLN A 394 -0.92 -28.39 -24.37
N ARG A 395 -0.96 -27.11 -23.98
CA ARG A 395 -1.27 -26.01 -24.89
C ARG A 395 -0.25 -25.94 -26.03
N TYR A 396 1.05 -26.03 -25.72
CA TYR A 396 2.10 -26.01 -26.73
C TYR A 396 1.96 -27.17 -27.72
N GLN A 397 1.72 -28.39 -27.22
CA GLN A 397 1.47 -29.57 -28.06
C GLN A 397 0.26 -29.38 -28.99
N LEU A 398 -0.85 -28.85 -28.47
CA LEU A 398 -2.05 -28.56 -29.27
C LEU A 398 -1.81 -27.49 -30.35
N GLN A 399 -0.99 -26.47 -30.04
CA GLN A 399 -0.61 -25.44 -31.01
C GLN A 399 0.28 -26.01 -32.13
N GLU A 400 1.24 -26.88 -31.80
CA GLU A 400 2.07 -27.57 -32.80
C GLU A 400 1.25 -28.51 -33.68
N GLN A 401 0.32 -29.26 -33.10
CA GLN A 401 -0.62 -30.11 -33.87
C GLN A 401 -1.50 -29.29 -34.83
N ARG A 402 -1.88 -28.07 -34.46
CA ARG A 402 -2.61 -27.15 -35.34
C ARG A 402 -1.75 -26.49 -36.43
N ARG A 403 -0.42 -26.49 -36.27
CA ARG A 403 0.52 -25.87 -37.22
C ARG A 403 1.01 -26.83 -38.32
N GLY A 404 0.72 -28.12 -38.24
CA GLY A 404 1.08 -29.09 -39.29
C GLY A 404 -0.11 -29.59 -40.12
N PRO A 405 0.14 -29.97 -41.40
CA PRO A 405 0.57 -29.14 -42.51
C PRO A 405 -0.62 -28.41 -43.16
N ALA A 406 -0.42 -27.16 -43.59
CA ALA A 406 -1.29 -26.55 -44.58
C ALA A 406 -1.39 -27.50 -45.80
N THR A 407 -2.63 -27.78 -46.16
CA THR A 407 -3.11 -28.58 -47.28
C THR A 407 -2.19 -28.45 -48.50
N ARG A 408 -1.38 -29.47 -48.77
CA ARG A 408 -1.01 -29.85 -50.14
C ARG A 408 -2.16 -30.73 -50.65
N ALA A 409 -3.14 -30.11 -51.29
CA ALA A 409 -4.05 -30.76 -52.23
C ALA A 409 -4.40 -29.73 -53.30
#